data_AF-A0A3A9F3D8-F1
#
_entry.id   AF-A0A3A9F3D8-F1
#
_cell.length_a   1.000
_cell.length_b   1.000
_cell.length_c   1.000
_cell.angle_alpha   90.00
_cell.angle_beta   90.00
_cell.angle_gamma   90.00
#
_symmetry.space_group_name_H-M   'P 1'
#
loop_
_entity.id
_entity.type
_entity.pdbx_description
1 polymer ?
#
loop_
_entity_poly.entity_id
_entity_poly.type
_entity_poly.pdbx_seq_one_letter_code
_entity_poly.pdbx_strand_id
1 'polypeptide(L)'
;MLQRLSGLQPTKPPRMLRGGFLSANAKTRASPPFRSLLAAGFPAPPPFPSFHPLPAHGIIKSGKVVNLLNKAYYWYRPHPYFGELYPGKVLNDVSAPDVLHKYPYALQSKRFFPDGFSPHGLSMLYERKFTDSDFKEPVTELVFELVRKLYFPDAVSRLSCLYASETLEQAERWKNVFQEHLGEKENQTAVSLWEIEFEGTAKAYDAHFLNVPPENGFSFMQEMECAYNYWRGVRTYKPLLELLVPYPVIVSRLVKNGKPV
;
A
#
# COMPACT_ATOMS: atom_id res chain seq x y z
N MET A 1 39.70 26.05 1.77
CA MET A 1 40.78 26.23 2.75
C MET A 1 41.10 24.85 3.34
N LEU A 2 42.25 24.30 2.92
CA LEU A 2 43.03 23.13 3.39
C LEU A 2 42.32 21.74 3.49
N GLN A 3 42.58 20.79 2.57
CA GLN A 3 43.71 19.81 2.50
C GLN A 3 43.54 18.60 3.45
N ARG A 4 43.83 17.32 3.15
CA ARG A 4 44.56 16.60 2.07
C ARG A 4 44.28 15.07 2.15
N LEU A 5 44.21 14.43 0.98
CA LEU A 5 44.84 13.18 0.49
C LEU A 5 44.92 11.89 1.35
N SER A 6 44.33 10.81 0.82
CA SER A 6 45.00 9.55 0.39
C SER A 6 43.94 8.70 -0.35
N GLY A 7 44.16 8.00 -1.46
CA GLY A 7 45.39 7.45 -2.02
C GLY A 7 45.40 5.92 -1.84
N LEU A 8 44.43 5.19 -2.41
CA LEU A 8 44.45 3.72 -2.47
C LEU A 8 44.16 3.22 -3.88
N GLN A 9 45.15 2.52 -4.45
CA GLN A 9 45.08 1.82 -5.73
C GLN A 9 44.33 0.49 -5.60
N PRO A 10 43.70 -0.01 -6.68
CA PRO A 10 43.04 -1.31 -6.67
C PRO A 10 44.06 -2.45 -6.78
N THR A 11 44.09 -3.33 -5.78
CA THR A 11 44.85 -4.58 -5.82
C THR A 11 44.16 -5.62 -6.71
N LYS A 12 44.93 -6.23 -7.61
CA LYS A 12 44.51 -7.35 -8.48
C LYS A 12 43.97 -8.54 -7.66
N PRO A 13 42.98 -9.30 -8.17
CA PRO A 13 42.54 -10.53 -7.54
C PRO A 13 43.58 -11.66 -7.73
N PRO A 14 43.74 -12.58 -6.76
CA PRO A 14 44.64 -13.71 -6.89
C PRO A 14 44.08 -14.78 -7.83
N ARG A 15 45.02 -15.38 -8.56
CA ARG A 15 44.85 -16.48 -9.53
C ARG A 15 44.40 -17.74 -8.79
N MET A 16 43.20 -18.26 -9.06
CA MET A 16 42.80 -19.60 -8.60
C MET A 16 43.57 -20.67 -9.38
N LEU A 17 44.33 -21.48 -8.64
CA LEU A 17 44.98 -22.68 -9.12
C LEU A 17 43.94 -23.77 -9.41
N ARG A 18 44.03 -24.37 -10.59
CA ARG A 18 43.37 -25.64 -10.93
C ARG A 18 44.02 -26.78 -10.14
N GLY A 19 43.23 -27.43 -9.30
CA GLY A 19 43.41 -28.82 -8.83
C GLY A 19 41.99 -29.35 -8.68
N GLY A 20 41.57 -30.48 -9.22
CA GLY A 20 42.24 -31.78 -9.30
C GLY A 20 41.09 -32.76 -9.07
N PHE A 21 40.68 -33.45 -10.13
CA PHE A 21 39.69 -34.51 -10.10
C PHE A 21 40.10 -35.60 -9.12
N LEU A 22 39.28 -35.90 -8.11
CA LEU A 22 39.23 -37.23 -7.51
C LEU A 22 37.78 -37.61 -7.16
N SER A 23 37.40 -38.72 -7.76
CA SER A 23 36.18 -39.52 -7.59
C SER A 23 35.97 -39.95 -6.14
N ALA A 24 34.74 -39.85 -5.65
CA ALA A 24 34.29 -40.56 -4.46
C ALA A 24 32.85 -41.07 -4.63
N ASN A 25 32.77 -42.39 -4.83
CA ASN A 25 31.66 -43.31 -4.67
C ASN A 25 30.34 -42.78 -4.10
N ALA A 26 29.30 -42.84 -4.93
CA ALA A 26 27.90 -42.82 -4.50
C ALA A 26 27.57 -44.14 -3.78
N LYS A 27 27.36 -44.08 -2.46
CA LYS A 27 26.57 -45.08 -1.72
C LYS A 27 25.20 -44.49 -1.41
N THR A 28 24.21 -45.04 -2.09
CA THR A 28 22.78 -44.85 -1.87
C THR A 28 22.41 -45.17 -0.42
N ARG A 29 21.94 -44.17 0.32
CA ARG A 29 21.20 -44.36 1.57
C ARG A 29 19.72 -44.08 1.28
N ALA A 30 18.92 -45.14 1.29
CA ALA A 30 17.47 -45.05 1.20
C ALA A 30 16.91 -44.30 2.42
N SER A 31 16.08 -43.29 2.16
CA SER A 31 15.28 -42.60 3.16
C SER A 31 14.15 -43.51 3.66
N PRO A 32 13.77 -43.49 4.95
CA PRO A 32 12.65 -44.29 5.43
C PRO A 32 11.32 -43.66 4.98
N PRO A 33 10.23 -44.46 4.86
CA PRO A 33 8.95 -43.98 4.38
C PRO A 33 8.31 -43.03 5.40
N PHE A 34 7.76 -41.93 4.90
CA PHE A 34 6.90 -40.99 5.63
C PHE A 34 5.71 -41.77 6.22
N ARG A 35 5.70 -41.96 7.54
CA ARG A 35 4.50 -42.38 8.26
C ARG A 35 3.55 -41.19 8.38
N SER A 36 2.34 -41.37 7.88
CA SER A 36 1.17 -40.52 8.09
C SER A 36 0.97 -40.24 9.59
N LEU A 37 1.12 -38.97 9.98
CA LEU A 37 0.63 -38.41 11.24
C LEU A 37 -0.70 -37.70 10.96
N LEU A 38 -1.74 -38.50 10.67
CA LEU A 38 -3.13 -38.08 10.74
C LEU A 38 -3.71 -38.60 12.06
N ALA A 39 -3.64 -37.79 13.11
CA ALA A 39 -4.56 -37.77 14.27
C ALA A 39 -3.98 -36.89 15.39
N ALA A 40 -4.03 -35.57 15.21
CA ALA A 40 -4.05 -34.65 16.33
C ALA A 40 -5.15 -33.64 16.02
N GLY A 41 -6.26 -33.73 16.75
CA GLY A 41 -7.40 -32.84 16.60
C GLY A 41 -6.98 -31.42 16.92
N PHE A 42 -6.89 -30.58 15.89
CA PHE A 42 -6.86 -29.14 16.09
C PHE A 42 -8.25 -28.71 16.60
N PRO A 43 -8.34 -27.92 17.68
CA PRO A 43 -9.61 -27.35 18.09
C PRO A 43 -10.16 -26.48 16.96
N ALA A 44 -11.49 -26.53 16.78
CA ALA A 44 -12.17 -25.65 15.84
C ALA A 44 -11.80 -24.18 16.15
N PRO A 45 -11.60 -23.32 15.13
CA PRO A 45 -11.37 -21.91 15.35
C PRO A 45 -12.54 -21.32 16.15
N PRO A 46 -12.27 -20.38 17.08
CA PRO A 46 -13.34 -19.76 17.85
C PRO A 46 -14.33 -19.06 16.92
N PRO A 47 -15.63 -19.05 17.26
CA PRO A 47 -16.62 -18.30 16.49
C PRO A 47 -16.25 -16.81 16.48
N PHE A 48 -16.40 -16.17 15.32
CA PHE A 48 -16.18 -14.74 15.16
C PHE A 48 -17.07 -13.95 16.16
N PRO A 49 -16.58 -12.80 16.68
CA PRO A 49 -17.45 -11.89 17.41
C PRO A 49 -18.63 -11.48 16.51
N SER A 50 -19.84 -11.62 17.03
CA SER A 50 -21.07 -11.25 16.34
C SER A 50 -21.07 -9.76 16.03
N PHE A 51 -21.00 -9.42 14.74
CA PHE A 51 -21.23 -8.07 14.27
C PHE A 51 -22.68 -7.67 14.57
N HIS A 52 -22.87 -6.75 15.50
CA HIS A 52 -24.15 -6.06 15.64
C HIS A 52 -24.30 -5.09 14.46
N PRO A 53 -25.40 -5.14 13.69
CA PRO A 53 -25.68 -4.10 12.71
C PRO A 53 -25.85 -2.76 13.44
N LEU A 54 -25.14 -1.74 12.96
CA LEU A 54 -25.31 -0.36 13.43
C LEU A 54 -26.76 0.09 13.21
N PRO A 55 -27.33 0.91 14.11
CA PRO A 55 -28.67 1.42 13.97
C PRO A 55 -28.76 2.33 12.74
N ALA A 56 -29.70 2.01 11.84
CA ALA A 56 -30.06 2.85 10.71
C ALA A 56 -30.36 4.28 11.20
N HIS A 57 -29.52 5.24 10.80
CA HIS A 57 -29.77 6.64 11.11
C HIS A 57 -30.95 7.14 10.27
N GLY A 58 -31.96 7.63 10.99
CA GLY A 58 -33.23 8.06 10.46
C GLY A 58 -33.10 9.25 9.51
N ILE A 59 -33.91 9.19 8.45
CA ILE A 59 -34.15 10.28 7.52
C ILE A 59 -34.93 11.38 8.28
N ILE A 60 -34.31 12.53 8.51
CA ILE A 60 -35.02 13.76 8.87
C ILE A 60 -35.13 14.63 7.62
N LYS A 61 -36.37 14.87 7.19
CA LYS A 61 -36.73 15.84 6.15
C LYS A 61 -36.79 17.26 6.72
N SER A 62 -36.46 18.20 5.83
CA SER A 62 -36.70 19.65 5.90
C SER A 62 -35.59 20.49 6.57
N GLY A 63 -34.90 21.24 5.72
CA GLY A 63 -33.78 22.11 6.04
C GLY A 63 -32.76 21.98 4.92
N LYS A 64 -32.42 23.09 4.25
CA LYS A 64 -31.43 23.13 3.17
C LYS A 64 -30.05 22.85 3.78
N VAL A 65 -29.74 21.59 4.05
CA VAL A 65 -28.38 21.16 4.41
C VAL A 65 -27.58 21.28 3.13
N VAL A 66 -26.83 22.37 3.02
CA VAL A 66 -25.69 22.37 2.09
C VAL A 66 -24.74 21.34 2.69
N ASN A 67 -24.77 20.10 2.20
CA ASN A 67 -23.72 19.13 2.52
C ASN A 67 -22.43 19.76 2.03
N LEU A 68 -21.66 20.37 2.93
CA LEU A 68 -20.34 20.86 2.62
C LEU A 68 -19.48 19.61 2.42
N LEU A 69 -19.25 19.27 1.16
CA LEU A 69 -18.30 18.23 0.80
C LEU A 69 -16.92 18.63 1.29
N ASN A 70 -16.22 17.68 1.90
CA ASN A 70 -14.82 17.88 2.28
C ASN A 70 -13.98 18.01 1.03
N LYS A 71 -12.93 18.85 1.09
CA LYS A 71 -12.02 19.09 -0.04
C LYS A 71 -10.63 18.54 0.25
N ALA A 72 -10.00 18.00 -0.79
CA ALA A 72 -8.62 17.55 -0.75
C ALA A 72 -7.93 17.73 -2.12
N TYR A 73 -6.64 17.48 -2.15
CA TYR A 73 -5.79 17.62 -3.33
C TYR A 73 -5.21 16.28 -3.74
N TYR A 74 -5.41 15.90 -4.99
CA TYR A 74 -5.03 14.61 -5.55
C TYR A 74 -4.08 14.78 -6.72
N TRP A 75 -2.87 14.24 -6.59
CA TRP A 75 -1.96 14.09 -7.73
C TRP A 75 -2.41 12.91 -8.58
N TYR A 76 -2.98 13.22 -9.74
CA TYR A 76 -3.35 12.22 -10.71
C TYR A 76 -2.11 11.61 -11.35
N ARG A 77 -2.06 10.29 -11.28
CA ARG A 77 -1.14 9.43 -12.03
C ARG A 77 -1.99 8.57 -12.96
N PRO A 78 -1.62 8.41 -14.24
CA PRO A 78 -2.38 7.60 -15.17
C PRO A 78 -2.58 6.18 -14.63
N HIS A 79 -3.84 5.75 -14.50
CA HIS A 79 -4.17 4.41 -14.06
C HIS A 79 -5.28 3.83 -14.95
N PRO A 80 -5.21 2.55 -15.35
CA PRO A 80 -6.23 1.92 -16.20
C PRO A 80 -7.68 1.98 -15.66
N TYR A 81 -7.89 2.22 -14.36
CA TYR A 81 -9.23 2.27 -13.78
C TYR A 81 -9.87 3.66 -13.82
N PHE A 82 -9.06 4.70 -13.64
CA PHE A 82 -9.60 6.06 -13.61
C PHE A 82 -9.67 6.67 -14.99
N GLY A 83 -8.75 6.36 -15.92
CA GLY A 83 -8.69 7.08 -17.18
C GLY A 83 -8.59 8.61 -16.99
N GLU A 84 -8.88 9.39 -18.03
CA GLU A 84 -8.73 10.86 -17.94
C GLU A 84 -9.68 11.51 -16.93
N LEU A 85 -9.16 12.43 -16.13
CA LEU A 85 -9.94 13.19 -15.16
C LEU A 85 -10.56 14.44 -15.80
N TYR A 86 -11.78 14.77 -15.37
CA TYR A 86 -12.49 16.00 -15.75
C TYR A 86 -13.41 16.44 -14.59
N PRO A 87 -13.75 17.73 -14.47
CA PRO A 87 -14.69 18.23 -13.46
C PRO A 87 -16.04 17.49 -13.47
N GLY A 88 -16.53 17.11 -12.30
CA GLY A 88 -17.75 16.33 -12.11
C GLY A 88 -17.57 14.81 -12.24
N LYS A 89 -16.39 14.32 -12.62
CA LYS A 89 -16.12 12.88 -12.69
C LYS A 89 -16.18 12.27 -11.28
N VAL A 90 -16.93 11.19 -11.13
CA VAL A 90 -16.96 10.38 -9.91
C VAL A 90 -15.93 9.26 -10.00
N LEU A 91 -15.03 9.22 -9.02
CA LEU A 91 -14.10 8.12 -8.80
C LEU A 91 -14.68 7.22 -7.72
N ASN A 92 -14.72 5.92 -7.99
CA ASN A 92 -15.20 4.90 -7.07
C ASN A 92 -14.05 3.93 -6.75
N ASP A 93 -14.28 3.14 -5.70
CA ASP A 93 -13.52 1.93 -5.47
C ASP A 93 -13.75 0.92 -6.61
N VAL A 94 -12.90 -0.08 -6.68
CA VAL A 94 -12.98 -1.19 -7.62
C VAL A 94 -13.65 -2.39 -6.94
N SER A 95 -14.96 -2.29 -6.77
CA SER A 95 -15.81 -3.36 -6.24
C SER A 95 -16.65 -4.08 -7.31
N ALA A 96 -16.64 -3.56 -8.54
CA ALA A 96 -17.42 -4.06 -9.66
C ALA A 96 -17.02 -5.51 -10.03
N PRO A 97 -17.95 -6.49 -10.00
CA PRO A 97 -17.62 -7.89 -10.21
C PRO A 97 -16.93 -8.18 -11.55
N ASP A 98 -17.31 -7.49 -12.61
CA ASP A 98 -16.74 -7.62 -13.95
C ASP A 98 -15.26 -7.21 -14.02
N VAL A 99 -14.85 -6.24 -13.19
CA VAL A 99 -13.43 -5.88 -13.04
C VAL A 99 -12.70 -6.95 -12.22
N LEU A 100 -13.29 -7.38 -11.12
CA LEU A 100 -12.69 -8.38 -10.22
C LEU A 100 -12.55 -9.76 -10.88
N HIS A 101 -13.42 -10.15 -11.80
CA HIS A 101 -13.36 -11.45 -12.49
C HIS A 101 -12.07 -11.65 -13.31
N LYS A 102 -11.34 -10.58 -13.63
CA LYS A 102 -10.03 -10.65 -14.29
C LYS A 102 -8.94 -11.21 -13.38
N TYR A 103 -9.15 -11.20 -12.07
CA TYR A 103 -8.17 -11.56 -11.07
C TYR A 103 -8.56 -12.88 -10.38
N PRO A 104 -7.70 -13.92 -10.46
CA PRO A 104 -7.90 -15.14 -9.67
C PRO A 104 -8.07 -14.79 -8.19
N TYR A 105 -9.02 -15.44 -7.53
CA TYR A 105 -9.32 -15.25 -6.10
C TYR A 105 -9.92 -13.90 -5.68
N ALA A 106 -10.25 -12.99 -6.61
CA ALA A 106 -10.82 -11.68 -6.24
C ALA A 106 -12.24 -11.73 -5.68
N LEU A 107 -13.02 -12.76 -5.99
CA LEU A 107 -14.30 -12.97 -5.31
C LEU A 107 -14.09 -13.51 -3.88
N GLN A 108 -13.10 -14.38 -3.69
CA GLN A 108 -12.75 -14.97 -2.41
C GLN A 108 -12.14 -13.94 -1.46
N SER A 109 -11.42 -12.95 -1.98
CA SER A 109 -10.81 -11.90 -1.17
C SER A 109 -11.82 -11.01 -0.48
N LYS A 110 -13.09 -10.95 -0.94
CA LYS A 110 -14.19 -10.30 -0.20
C LYS A 110 -14.39 -10.87 1.21
N ARG A 111 -13.94 -12.11 1.48
CA ARG A 111 -13.91 -12.69 2.84
C ARG A 111 -12.97 -11.95 3.77
N PHE A 112 -11.89 -11.41 3.22
CA PHE A 112 -10.86 -10.69 3.96
C PHE A 112 -11.02 -9.18 3.82
N PHE A 113 -11.47 -8.67 2.68
CA PHE A 113 -11.60 -7.24 2.37
C PHE A 113 -13.02 -6.98 1.86
N PRO A 114 -14.02 -6.93 2.76
CA PRO A 114 -15.43 -6.79 2.37
C PRO A 114 -15.72 -5.42 1.71
N ASP A 115 -14.93 -4.40 2.05
CA ASP A 115 -15.06 -3.03 1.52
C ASP A 115 -14.46 -2.87 0.12
N GLY A 116 -14.02 -3.96 -0.52
CA GLY A 116 -13.42 -3.94 -1.84
C GLY A 116 -12.00 -3.41 -1.86
N PHE A 117 -11.58 -2.92 -3.03
CA PHE A 117 -10.22 -2.43 -3.26
C PHE A 117 -10.23 -1.12 -4.02
N SER A 118 -9.31 -0.22 -3.74
CA SER A 118 -8.96 0.87 -4.62
C SER A 118 -8.09 0.35 -5.77
N PRO A 119 -7.86 1.14 -6.83
CA PRO A 119 -6.82 0.88 -7.82
C PRO A 119 -5.46 0.50 -7.20
N HIS A 120 -5.06 1.22 -6.14
CA HIS A 120 -3.85 0.91 -5.39
C HIS A 120 -3.94 -0.48 -4.77
N GLY A 121 -5.02 -0.80 -4.04
CA GLY A 121 -5.23 -2.11 -3.43
C GLY A 121 -5.15 -3.26 -4.43
N LEU A 122 -5.75 -3.11 -5.62
CA LEU A 122 -5.63 -4.10 -6.69
C LEU A 122 -4.20 -4.24 -7.21
N SER A 123 -3.52 -3.12 -7.42
CA SER A 123 -2.13 -3.12 -7.89
C SER A 123 -1.18 -3.79 -6.89
N MET A 124 -1.46 -3.70 -5.59
CA MET A 124 -0.64 -4.31 -4.54
C MET A 124 -0.90 -5.82 -4.40
N LEU A 125 -2.16 -6.26 -4.54
CA LEU A 125 -2.52 -7.64 -4.24
C LEU A 125 -2.64 -8.56 -5.47
N TYR A 126 -2.84 -8.01 -6.67
CA TYR A 126 -3.15 -8.82 -7.86
C TYR A 126 -2.27 -8.54 -9.09
N GLU A 127 -1.85 -7.30 -9.35
CA GLU A 127 -1.29 -6.92 -10.66
C GLU A 127 0.24 -7.04 -10.77
N ARG A 128 0.95 -7.47 -9.72
CA ARG A 128 2.42 -7.54 -9.76
C ARG A 128 2.95 -8.80 -10.44
N LYS A 129 3.82 -8.60 -11.41
CA LYS A 129 4.73 -9.63 -11.93
C LYS A 129 5.86 -9.77 -10.93
N PHE A 130 5.73 -10.71 -9.99
CA PHE A 130 6.64 -10.85 -8.85
C PHE A 130 8.08 -11.14 -9.29
N THR A 131 8.99 -10.20 -9.02
CA THR A 131 10.40 -10.48 -8.72
C THR A 131 10.62 -10.50 -7.21
N ASP A 132 11.73 -11.04 -6.72
CA ASP A 132 12.01 -11.16 -5.27
C ASP A 132 12.00 -9.79 -4.54
N SER A 133 12.29 -8.69 -5.26
CA SER A 133 12.21 -7.32 -4.73
C SER A 133 10.79 -6.74 -4.62
N ASP A 134 9.78 -7.37 -5.24
CA ASP A 134 8.42 -6.81 -5.35
C ASP A 134 7.51 -7.14 -4.17
N PHE A 135 7.94 -8.01 -3.25
CA PHE A 135 7.13 -8.50 -2.14
C PHE A 135 7.03 -7.55 -0.94
N LYS A 136 7.94 -6.57 -0.79
CA LYS A 136 7.96 -5.68 0.38
C LYS A 136 6.63 -4.92 0.53
N GLU A 137 6.22 -4.20 -0.51
CA GLU A 137 5.03 -3.34 -0.44
C GLU A 137 3.72 -4.12 -0.21
N PRO A 138 3.43 -5.23 -0.92
CA PRO A 138 2.26 -6.06 -0.60
C PRO A 138 2.26 -6.59 0.84
N VAL A 139 3.42 -7.00 1.35
CA VAL A 139 3.54 -7.46 2.75
C VAL A 139 3.27 -6.31 3.72
N THR A 140 3.85 -5.13 3.49
CA THR A 140 3.57 -3.91 4.28
C THR A 140 2.07 -3.60 4.30
N GLU A 141 1.40 -3.59 3.14
CA GLU A 141 -0.04 -3.31 3.09
C GLU A 141 -0.88 -4.35 3.85
N LEU A 142 -0.51 -5.65 3.78
CA LEU A 142 -1.19 -6.71 4.53
C LEU A 142 -0.96 -6.59 6.04
N VAL A 143 0.25 -6.27 6.49
CA VAL A 143 0.56 -6.04 7.91
C VAL A 143 -0.19 -4.82 8.43
N PHE A 144 -0.18 -3.72 7.68
CA PHE A 144 -0.90 -2.50 8.05
C PHE A 144 -2.40 -2.75 8.14
N GLU A 145 -3.00 -3.48 7.20
CA GLU A 145 -4.41 -3.81 7.24
C GLU A 145 -4.77 -4.76 8.41
N LEU A 146 -3.89 -5.71 8.74
CA LEU A 146 -4.07 -6.56 9.92
C LEU A 146 -4.12 -5.72 11.20
N VAL A 147 -3.15 -4.82 11.39
CA VAL A 147 -3.10 -3.96 12.58
C VAL A 147 -4.30 -3.00 12.63
N ARG A 148 -4.72 -2.45 11.48
CA ARG A 148 -5.93 -1.62 11.37
C ARG A 148 -7.16 -2.37 11.89
N LYS A 149 -7.41 -3.58 11.39
CA LYS A 149 -8.58 -4.38 11.80
C LYS A 149 -8.59 -4.74 13.28
N LEU A 150 -7.41 -5.01 13.84
CA LEU A 150 -7.29 -5.42 15.25
C LEU A 150 -7.46 -4.26 16.23
N TYR A 151 -6.94 -3.06 15.90
CA TYR A 151 -6.82 -1.96 16.87
C TYR A 151 -7.53 -0.67 16.46
N PHE A 152 -7.80 -0.48 15.17
CA PHE A 152 -8.37 0.76 14.60
C PHE A 152 -9.44 0.45 13.53
N PRO A 153 -10.47 -0.36 13.84
CA PRO A 153 -11.41 -0.87 12.83
C PRO A 153 -12.19 0.23 12.09
N ASP A 154 -12.37 1.39 12.72
CA ASP A 154 -13.08 2.55 12.15
C ASP A 154 -12.21 3.39 11.19
N ALA A 155 -10.90 3.14 11.15
CA ALA A 155 -10.01 3.84 10.22
C ALA A 155 -10.25 3.35 8.78
N VAL A 156 -10.22 4.29 7.82
CA VAL A 156 -10.33 3.97 6.39
C VAL A 156 -9.14 3.08 5.97
N SER A 157 -9.42 1.96 5.29
CA SER A 157 -8.36 1.06 4.82
C SER A 157 -7.54 1.68 3.69
N ARG A 158 -6.22 1.52 3.80
CA ARG A 158 -5.24 1.83 2.74
C ARG A 158 -5.49 1.06 1.43
N LEU A 159 -6.12 -0.10 1.53
CA LEU A 159 -6.44 -0.96 0.39
C LEU A 159 -7.73 -0.53 -0.32
N SER A 160 -8.57 0.31 0.29
CA SER A 160 -9.85 0.76 -0.28
C SER A 160 -10.05 2.28 -0.28
N CYS A 161 -9.00 3.07 -0.03
CA CYS A 161 -9.05 4.53 -0.08
C CYS A 161 -8.48 5.14 -1.38
N LEU A 162 -8.80 6.42 -1.60
CA LEU A 162 -8.03 7.30 -2.45
C LEU A 162 -6.97 8.04 -1.60
N TYR A 163 -5.73 8.09 -2.07
CA TYR A 163 -4.66 8.84 -1.42
C TYR A 163 -4.66 10.29 -1.89
N ALA A 164 -4.69 11.24 -0.95
CA ALA A 164 -4.71 12.67 -1.25
C ALA A 164 -3.87 13.49 -0.25
N SER A 165 -3.99 14.80 -0.31
CA SER A 165 -3.39 15.76 0.61
C SER A 165 -4.44 16.76 1.08
N GLU A 166 -4.38 17.18 2.33
CA GLU A 166 -5.31 18.20 2.88
C GLU A 166 -4.98 19.59 2.35
N THR A 167 -3.70 19.85 2.08
CA THR A 167 -3.23 21.16 1.60
C THR A 167 -2.42 21.04 0.32
N LEU A 168 -2.35 22.14 -0.44
CA LEU A 168 -1.50 22.25 -1.62
C LEU A 168 -0.01 22.04 -1.28
N GLU A 169 0.43 22.54 -0.11
CA GLU A 169 1.82 22.36 0.33
C GLU A 169 2.16 20.88 0.54
N GLN A 170 1.27 20.13 1.20
CA GLN A 170 1.41 18.68 1.35
C GLN A 170 1.42 17.99 -0.02
N ALA A 171 0.54 18.39 -0.94
CA ALA A 171 0.50 17.83 -2.28
C ALA A 171 1.82 18.06 -3.04
N GLU A 172 2.40 19.25 -2.98
CA GLU A 172 3.69 19.53 -3.64
C GLU A 172 4.85 18.71 -3.04
N ARG A 173 4.82 18.39 -1.73
CA ARG A 173 5.80 17.45 -1.15
C ARG A 173 5.70 16.06 -1.78
N TRP A 174 4.49 15.55 -2.00
CA TRP A 174 4.28 14.28 -2.70
C TRP A 174 4.78 14.30 -4.14
N LYS A 175 4.62 15.44 -4.83
CA LYS A 175 5.16 15.59 -6.18
C LYS A 175 6.67 15.34 -6.22
N ASN A 176 7.41 15.90 -5.26
CA ASN A 176 8.86 15.72 -5.18
C ASN A 176 9.21 14.25 -4.93
N VAL A 177 8.50 13.57 -4.02
CA VAL A 177 8.67 12.12 -3.78
C VAL A 177 8.43 11.32 -5.06
N PHE A 178 7.36 11.62 -5.81
CA PHE A 178 7.11 10.95 -7.09
C PHE A 178 8.20 11.22 -8.12
N GLN A 179 8.78 12.43 -8.12
CA GLN A 179 9.87 12.82 -9.01
C GLN A 179 11.19 12.07 -8.70
N GLU A 180 11.52 11.92 -7.42
CA GLU A 180 12.73 11.22 -6.96
C GLU A 180 12.72 9.73 -7.34
N HIS A 181 11.54 9.11 -7.41
CA HIS A 181 11.36 7.70 -7.74
C HIS A 181 10.93 7.49 -9.21
N LEU A 182 11.01 8.51 -10.07
CA LEU A 182 10.62 8.38 -11.48
C LEU A 182 11.44 7.30 -12.20
N GLY A 183 10.73 6.37 -12.84
CA GLY A 183 11.33 5.30 -13.65
C GLY A 183 11.58 4.00 -12.89
N GLU A 184 11.29 3.94 -11.58
CA GLU A 184 11.34 2.69 -10.82
C GLU A 184 10.17 1.76 -11.16
N LYS A 185 8.99 2.32 -11.45
CA LYS A 185 7.80 1.57 -11.88
C LYS A 185 7.01 2.31 -12.96
N GLU A 186 6.27 1.55 -13.76
CA GLU A 186 5.29 2.10 -14.69
C GLU A 186 4.24 2.95 -13.93
N ASN A 187 3.76 4.03 -14.54
CA ASN A 187 2.69 4.90 -14.01
C ASN A 187 3.01 5.71 -12.72
N GLN A 188 4.28 5.89 -12.36
CA GLN A 188 4.64 6.76 -11.22
C GLN A 188 4.61 8.26 -11.52
N THR A 189 4.58 8.65 -12.80
CA THR A 189 4.60 10.06 -13.19
C THR A 189 3.32 10.78 -12.79
N ALA A 190 3.43 11.74 -11.87
CA ALA A 190 2.35 12.66 -11.53
C ALA A 190 2.11 13.65 -12.68
N VAL A 191 0.94 13.56 -13.32
CA VAL A 191 0.65 14.31 -14.56
C VAL A 191 -0.23 15.55 -14.34
N SER A 192 -0.99 15.62 -13.26
CA SER A 192 -1.80 16.79 -12.92
C SER A 192 -2.27 16.77 -11.47
N LEU A 193 -2.43 17.95 -10.88
CA LEU A 193 -2.98 18.12 -9.54
C LEU A 193 -4.44 18.57 -9.65
N TRP A 194 -5.31 17.88 -8.92
CA TRP A 194 -6.75 18.12 -8.90
C TRP A 194 -7.25 18.41 -7.50
N GLU A 195 -8.24 19.29 -7.40
CA GLU A 195 -9.08 19.42 -6.21
C GLU A 195 -10.20 18.40 -6.32
N ILE A 196 -10.43 17.68 -5.24
CA ILE A 196 -11.46 16.64 -5.12
C ILE A 196 -12.39 16.93 -3.96
N GLU A 197 -13.62 16.43 -4.06
CA GLU A 197 -14.68 16.58 -3.08
C GLU A 197 -15.18 15.20 -2.63
N PHE A 198 -15.45 15.01 -1.35
CA PHE A 198 -15.88 13.72 -0.80
C PHE A 198 -16.76 13.87 0.45
N GLU A 199 -17.52 12.80 0.76
CA GLU A 199 -18.29 12.67 2.00
C GLU A 199 -17.58 11.72 2.99
N GLY A 200 -17.90 11.87 4.29
CA GLY A 200 -17.31 11.05 5.34
C GLY A 200 -16.01 11.60 5.92
N THR A 201 -15.38 10.80 6.79
CA THR A 201 -14.18 11.21 7.53
C THR A 201 -12.93 10.70 6.83
N ALA A 202 -12.05 11.62 6.45
CA ALA A 202 -10.68 11.32 6.05
C ALA A 202 -9.73 11.68 7.19
N LYS A 203 -8.59 10.97 7.27
CA LYS A 203 -7.55 11.26 8.25
C LYS A 203 -6.19 11.20 7.59
N ALA A 204 -5.35 12.19 7.89
CA ALA A 204 -3.98 12.22 7.45
C ALA A 204 -3.12 11.29 8.32
N TYR A 205 -2.25 10.49 7.72
CA TYR A 205 -1.29 9.62 8.38
C TYR A 205 0.14 9.91 7.90
N ASP A 206 1.14 9.56 8.70
CA ASP A 206 2.54 9.84 8.36
C ASP A 206 3.16 8.65 7.60
N ALA A 207 3.34 8.81 6.29
CA ALA A 207 3.86 7.78 5.39
C ALA A 207 5.30 7.37 5.71
N HIS A 208 6.04 8.11 6.54
CA HIS A 208 7.38 7.67 6.98
C HIS A 208 7.36 6.34 7.74
N PHE A 209 6.23 5.98 8.37
CA PHE A 209 6.09 4.66 9.01
C PHE A 209 6.06 3.50 8.00
N LEU A 210 5.83 3.76 6.70
CA LEU A 210 5.88 2.75 5.64
C LEU A 210 7.33 2.46 5.20
N ASN A 211 8.27 3.34 5.53
CA ASN A 211 9.66 3.21 5.13
C ASN A 211 10.49 2.58 6.24
N VAL A 212 10.22 1.31 6.57
CA VAL A 212 11.04 0.55 7.52
C VAL A 212 12.44 0.37 6.92
N PRO A 213 13.49 0.97 7.53
CA PRO A 213 14.83 0.97 6.93
C PRO A 213 15.43 -0.43 6.98
N PRO A 214 16.13 -0.86 5.91
CA PRO A 214 16.80 -2.14 5.86
C PRO A 214 18.11 -2.20 6.65
N GLU A 215 18.56 -1.10 7.26
CA GLU A 215 19.91 -0.99 7.86
C GLU A 215 20.17 -2.03 8.97
N ASN A 216 19.12 -2.51 9.65
CA ASN A 216 19.18 -3.61 10.62
C ASN A 216 18.43 -4.87 10.18
N GLY A 217 18.05 -4.95 8.90
CA GLY A 217 17.19 -6.00 8.36
C GLY A 217 15.70 -5.76 8.61
N PHE A 218 14.86 -6.51 7.90
CA PHE A 218 13.40 -6.49 8.06
C PHE A 218 12.98 -7.32 9.27
N SER A 219 12.09 -6.77 10.11
CA SER A 219 11.46 -7.49 11.23
C SER A 219 9.95 -7.28 11.19
N PHE A 220 9.19 -8.37 11.16
CA PHE A 220 7.72 -8.29 11.23
C PHE A 220 7.23 -7.58 12.49
N MET A 221 7.94 -7.71 13.62
CA MET A 221 7.58 -7.00 14.84
C MET A 221 7.79 -5.48 14.71
N GLN A 222 8.84 -5.07 14.00
CA GLN A 222 9.06 -3.65 13.70
C GLN A 222 8.00 -3.11 12.74
N GLU A 223 7.65 -3.87 11.70
CA GLU A 223 6.58 -3.53 10.76
C GLU A 223 5.23 -3.35 11.48
N MET A 224 4.89 -4.25 12.41
CA MET A 224 3.66 -4.15 13.21
C MET A 224 3.66 -2.91 14.12
N GLU A 225 4.79 -2.58 14.76
CA GLU A 225 4.92 -1.38 15.59
C GLU A 225 4.80 -0.09 14.75
N CYS A 226 5.41 -0.08 13.56
CA CYS A 226 5.27 1.00 12.59
C CYS A 226 3.81 1.16 12.15
N ALA A 227 3.13 0.05 11.82
CA ALA A 227 1.71 0.05 11.48
C ALA A 227 0.83 0.57 12.62
N TYR A 228 1.11 0.16 13.87
CA TYR A 228 0.36 0.61 15.03
C TYR A 228 0.52 2.13 15.24
N ASN A 229 1.75 2.64 15.15
CA ASN A 229 2.03 4.07 15.28
C ASN A 229 1.44 4.90 14.13
N TYR A 230 1.49 4.35 12.90
CA TYR A 230 0.79 4.91 11.75
C TYR A 230 -0.69 5.09 12.06
N TRP A 231 -1.42 4.02 12.38
CA TRP A 231 -2.88 4.09 12.58
C TRP A 231 -3.30 4.89 13.82
N ARG A 232 -2.47 4.90 14.87
CA ARG A 232 -2.66 5.78 16.03
C ARG A 232 -2.56 7.27 15.67
N GLY A 233 -1.90 7.60 14.55
CA GLY A 233 -1.71 8.97 14.08
C GLY A 233 -0.48 9.65 14.68
N VAL A 234 0.53 8.87 15.10
CA VAL A 234 1.82 9.42 15.53
C VAL A 234 2.45 10.16 14.34
N ARG A 235 3.23 11.21 14.63
CA ARG A 235 3.98 11.99 13.64
C ARG A 235 5.46 11.94 13.94
N THR A 236 6.26 11.74 12.91
CA THR A 236 7.70 11.97 12.95
C THR A 236 8.00 13.48 13.00
N TYR A 237 9.26 13.86 13.24
CA TYR A 237 9.67 15.27 13.31
C TYR A 237 9.34 16.08 12.04
N LYS A 238 9.36 15.43 10.87
CA LYS A 238 9.00 16.02 9.58
C LYS A 238 8.07 15.05 8.85
N PRO A 239 6.76 15.04 9.15
CA PRO A 239 5.88 14.01 8.63
C PRO A 239 5.68 14.16 7.12
N LEU A 240 5.58 13.03 6.43
CA LEU A 240 5.11 12.96 5.05
C LEU A 240 3.64 12.57 5.08
N LEU A 241 2.76 13.56 5.09
CA LEU A 241 1.33 13.35 5.34
C LEU A 241 0.60 12.85 4.09
N GLU A 242 -0.02 11.68 4.18
CA GLU A 242 -1.00 11.17 3.22
C GLU A 242 -2.40 11.18 3.84
N LEU A 243 -3.38 11.74 3.13
CA LEU A 243 -4.78 11.70 3.51
C LEU A 243 -5.42 10.45 2.90
N LEU A 244 -6.00 9.59 3.75
CA LEU A 244 -6.81 8.46 3.27
C LEU A 244 -8.26 8.92 3.13
N VAL A 245 -8.70 9.08 1.88
CA VAL A 245 -10.03 9.58 1.52
C VAL A 245 -10.93 8.40 1.17
N PRO A 246 -12.12 8.26 1.80
CA PRO A 246 -13.08 7.23 1.41
C PRO A 246 -13.68 7.53 0.03
N TYR A 247 -14.06 6.47 -0.68
CA TYR A 247 -14.90 6.60 -1.88
C TYR A 247 -16.38 6.75 -1.51
N PRO A 248 -17.22 7.32 -2.40
CA PRO A 248 -16.87 7.92 -3.68
C PRO A 248 -16.23 9.30 -3.56
N VAL A 249 -15.50 9.70 -4.60
CA VAL A 249 -14.84 11.02 -4.69
C VAL A 249 -15.25 11.72 -5.98
N ILE A 250 -15.57 13.02 -5.91
CA ILE A 250 -15.92 13.85 -7.05
C ILE A 250 -14.72 14.71 -7.42
N VAL A 251 -14.31 14.67 -8.68
CA VAL A 251 -13.28 15.58 -9.21
C VAL A 251 -13.89 16.97 -9.35
N SER A 252 -13.38 17.96 -8.62
CA SER A 252 -13.95 19.32 -8.61
C SER A 252 -13.34 20.17 -9.71
N ARG A 253 -12.02 20.39 -9.68
CA ARG A 253 -11.32 21.20 -10.68
C ARG A 253 -9.85 20.84 -10.83
N LEU A 254 -9.30 21.15 -12.00
CA LEU A 254 -7.87 21.11 -12.23
C LEU A 254 -7.20 22.27 -11.47
N VAL A 255 -6.16 21.96 -10.69
CA VAL A 255 -5.35 22.94 -9.98
C VAL A 255 -4.09 23.26 -10.78
N LYS A 256 -3.41 22.23 -11.30
CA LYS A 256 -2.12 22.39 -12.00
C LYS A 256 -1.91 21.28 -13.01
N ASN A 257 -1.45 21.64 -14.21
CA ASN A 257 -0.93 20.66 -15.17
C ASN A 257 0.49 20.27 -14.77
N GLY A 258 0.75 18.96 -14.69
CA GLY A 258 2.06 18.38 -14.41
C GLY A 258 2.89 18.11 -15.65
N LYS A 259 2.58 18.74 -16.79
CA LYS A 259 3.47 18.68 -17.96
C LYS A 259 4.86 19.14 -17.54
N PRO A 260 5.94 18.41 -17.87
CA PRO A 260 7.28 18.91 -17.66
C PRO A 260 7.42 20.22 -18.44
N VAL A 261 7.96 21.25 -17.78
CA VAL A 261 8.49 22.43 -18.46
C VAL A 261 9.76 22.01 -19.19
#